data_AF-A0A7S1LCP3-F1
#
_entry.id   AF-A0A7S1LCP3-F1
#
_cell.length_a   1.000
_cell.length_b   1.000
_cell.length_c   1.000
_cell.angle_alpha   90.00
_cell.angle_beta   90.00
_cell.angle_gamma   90.00
#
_symmetry.space_group_name_H-M   'P 1'
#
loop_
_entity.id
_entity.type
_entity.pdbx_description
1 polymer ?
#
loop_
_entity_poly.entity_id
_entity_poly.type
_entity_poly.pdbx_seq_one_letter_code
_entity_poly.pdbx_strand_id
1 'polypeptide(L)'
;WDAGCFRFVKKLQTANRNHGRVDVIWSSAQGGPVASKRMPNGWITSGPGDFRAAHPRESEHPWFDLGLQRLLSELSFPYVCDVLGVFRDSQCTYVLSPLATRGDLFSWSMEAPEPGPEREAEFFPLARQVCHAMSWLHELGIAHRDLSLENVLLTEGEDGV
;
A
#
# COMPACT_ATOMS: atom_id res chain seq x y z
N TRP A 1 7.58 17.22 -11.69
CA TRP A 1 7.13 17.34 -10.29
C TRP A 1 6.82 18.79 -10.06
N ASP A 2 5.54 19.13 -9.89
CA ASP A 2 5.15 20.45 -9.38
C ASP A 2 4.90 20.29 -7.87
N ALA A 3 5.84 20.77 -7.07
CA ALA A 3 5.76 20.72 -5.61
C ALA A 3 4.48 21.38 -5.08
N GLY A 4 3.96 22.39 -5.80
CA GLY A 4 2.79 23.15 -5.42
C GLY A 4 1.50 22.33 -5.39
N CYS A 5 1.46 21.18 -6.07
CA CYS A 5 0.28 20.31 -6.09
C CYS A 5 0.11 19.45 -4.83
N PHE A 6 1.14 19.34 -3.99
CA PHE A 6 1.16 18.46 -2.83
C PHE A 6 1.45 19.21 -1.53
N ARG A 7 0.65 18.96 -0.49
CA ARG A 7 0.87 19.54 0.84
C ARG A 7 0.94 18.43 1.88
N PHE A 8 2.02 18.37 2.64
CA PHE A 8 2.13 17.43 3.75
C PHE A 8 1.04 17.69 4.80
N VAL A 9 0.42 16.62 5.29
CA VAL A 9 -0.62 16.69 6.34
C VAL A 9 -0.09 16.08 7.64
N LYS A 10 0.25 14.78 7.63
CA LYS A 10 0.79 14.07 8.80
C LYS A 10 1.63 12.86 8.39
N LYS A 11 2.49 12.39 9.28
CA LYS A 11 3.17 11.09 9.12
C LYS A 11 2.24 9.98 9.61
N LEU A 12 2.11 8.90 8.85
CA LEU A 12 1.38 7.69 9.28
C LEU A 12 2.33 6.69 9.95
N GLN A 13 3.43 6.36 9.28
CA GLN A 13 4.29 5.27 9.73
C GLN A 13 5.74 5.50 9.29
N THR A 14 6.69 5.05 10.09
CA THR A 14 8.09 4.93 9.67
C THR A 14 8.31 3.57 9.02
N ALA A 15 8.91 3.55 7.82
CA ALA A 15 9.23 2.32 7.11
C ALA A 15 10.72 2.00 7.33
N ASN A 16 11.03 1.45 8.51
CA ASN A 16 12.41 1.23 8.94
C ASN A 16 13.21 0.36 7.98
N ARG A 17 12.59 -0.65 7.35
CA ARG A 17 13.25 -1.58 6.42
C ARG A 17 13.83 -0.91 5.18
N ASN A 18 13.18 0.16 4.69
CA ASN A 18 13.64 0.90 3.50
C ASN A 18 14.10 2.33 3.78
N HIS A 19 14.36 2.63 5.07
CA HIS A 19 14.73 3.96 5.55
C HIS A 19 13.74 5.06 5.13
N GLY A 20 12.50 4.65 4.82
CA GLY A 20 11.44 5.49 4.31
C GLY A 20 10.40 5.81 5.36
N ARG A 21 9.27 6.35 4.89
CA ARG A 21 8.08 6.57 5.70
C ARG A 21 6.84 6.70 4.82
N VAL A 22 5.69 6.52 5.44
CA VAL A 22 4.39 6.78 4.82
C VAL A 22 3.83 8.06 5.43
N ASP A 23 3.48 9.01 4.57
CA ASP A 23 2.88 10.29 4.93
C ASP A 23 1.46 10.38 4.34
N VAL A 24 0.54 11.07 5.03
CA VAL A 24 -0.66 11.63 4.40
C VAL A 24 -0.27 12.97 3.78
N ILE A 25 -0.60 13.15 2.51
CA ILE A 25 -0.46 14.41 1.80
C ILE A 25 -1.80 14.80 1.16
N TRP A 26 -2.04 16.09 1.02
CA TRP A 26 -3.13 16.61 0.21
C TRP A 26 -2.67 16.69 -1.25
N SER A 27 -3.44 16.12 -2.18
CA SER A 27 -3.17 16.18 -3.62
C SER A 27 -4.24 17.03 -4.31
N SER A 28 -3.81 18.13 -4.95
CA SER A 28 -4.72 18.99 -5.70
C SER A 28 -5.32 18.29 -6.92
N ALA A 29 -4.56 17.38 -7.55
CA ALA A 29 -5.03 16.60 -8.69
C ALA A 29 -6.13 15.58 -8.32
N GLN A 30 -6.10 15.08 -7.08
CA GLN A 30 -7.08 14.13 -6.57
C GLN A 30 -8.20 14.81 -5.76
N GLY A 31 -8.08 16.11 -5.49
CA GLY A 31 -9.04 16.88 -4.69
C GLY A 31 -9.13 16.46 -3.22
N GLY A 32 -8.14 15.75 -2.67
CA GLY A 32 -8.25 15.15 -1.33
C GLY A 32 -6.94 14.57 -0.76
N PRO A 33 -7.02 13.97 0.44
CA PRO A 33 -5.88 13.30 1.07
C PRO A 33 -5.54 11.98 0.39
N VAL A 34 -4.25 11.72 0.22
CA VAL A 34 -3.69 10.48 -0.33
C VAL A 34 -2.55 9.98 0.55
N ALA A 35 -2.25 8.69 0.48
CA ALA A 35 -1.07 8.12 1.10
C ALA A 35 0.15 8.30 0.19
N SER A 36 1.30 8.62 0.77
CA SER A 36 2.57 8.82 0.08
C SER A 36 3.65 7.99 0.75
N LYS A 37 4.06 6.88 0.12
CA LYS A 37 5.24 6.12 0.53
C LYS A 37 6.49 6.81 -0.01
N ARG A 38 7.26 7.42 0.88
CA ARG A 38 8.50 8.14 0.60
C ARG A 38 9.71 7.26 0.89
N MET A 39 10.55 7.05 -0.11
CA MET A 39 11.76 6.24 -0.04
C MET A 39 12.98 7.07 -0.51
N PRO A 40 14.12 7.04 0.21
CA PRO A 40 15.33 7.73 -0.23
C PRO A 40 15.81 7.23 -1.59
N ASN A 41 16.20 8.14 -2.49
CA ASN A 41 16.72 7.80 -3.81
C ASN A 41 17.96 6.89 -3.74
N GLY A 42 18.80 7.07 -2.71
CA GLY A 42 19.96 6.23 -2.47
C GLY A 42 19.63 4.78 -2.07
N TRP A 43 18.41 4.51 -1.59
CA TRP A 43 17.95 3.16 -1.26
C TRP A 43 17.13 2.55 -2.40
N ILE A 44 16.12 3.25 -2.93
CA ILE A 44 15.29 2.70 -4.02
C ILE A 44 16.04 2.66 -5.36
N THR A 45 17.10 3.45 -5.53
CA THR A 45 17.91 3.58 -6.76
C THR A 45 17.07 3.96 -7.99
N SER A 46 17.63 3.90 -9.20
CA SER A 46 16.93 4.33 -10.42
C SER A 46 16.03 3.27 -11.05
N GLY A 47 16.21 1.99 -10.71
CA GLY A 47 15.45 0.89 -11.30
C GLY A 47 15.78 -0.47 -10.70
N PRO A 48 15.12 -1.55 -11.16
CA PRO A 48 15.25 -2.88 -10.55
C PRO A 48 16.66 -3.47 -10.66
N GLY A 49 17.38 -3.20 -11.76
CA GLY A 49 18.76 -3.65 -11.96
C GLY A 49 19.72 -2.99 -10.98
N ASP A 50 19.69 -1.66 -10.91
CA ASP A 50 20.50 -0.85 -9.99
C ASP A 50 20.21 -1.21 -8.53
N PHE A 51 18.93 -1.41 -8.19
CA PHE A 51 18.52 -1.79 -6.84
C PHE A 51 19.11 -3.14 -6.45
N ARG A 52 19.02 -4.15 -7.33
CA ARG A 52 19.57 -5.49 -7.06
C ARG A 52 21.09 -5.46 -6.94
N ALA A 53 21.77 -4.63 -7.74
CA ALA A 53 23.21 -4.48 -7.68
C ALA A 53 23.66 -3.79 -6.37
N ALA A 54 22.94 -2.75 -5.93
CA ALA A 54 23.23 -2.03 -4.69
C ALA A 54 22.82 -2.83 -3.43
N HIS A 55 21.79 -3.67 -3.53
CA HIS A 55 21.16 -4.38 -2.41
C HIS A 55 21.00 -5.89 -2.68
N PRO A 56 22.09 -6.65 -2.92
CA PRO A 56 22.01 -8.05 -3.33
C PRO A 56 21.47 -9.01 -2.27
N ARG A 57 21.37 -8.57 -1.00
CA ARG A 57 20.83 -9.34 0.12
C ARG A 57 19.45 -8.84 0.58
N GLU A 58 18.92 -7.81 -0.06
CA GLU A 58 17.63 -7.26 0.33
C GLU A 58 16.50 -8.16 -0.16
N SER A 59 15.53 -8.36 0.71
CA SER A 59 14.33 -9.15 0.44
C SER A 59 13.23 -8.32 -0.23
N GLU A 60 13.21 -7.00 0.00
CA GLU A 60 12.30 -6.08 -0.68
C GLU A 60 12.67 -5.88 -2.15
N HIS A 61 11.67 -5.76 -3.01
CA HIS A 61 11.85 -5.54 -4.45
C HIS A 61 10.92 -4.41 -4.93
N PRO A 62 11.16 -3.15 -4.51
CA PRO A 62 10.19 -2.06 -4.64
C PRO A 62 9.74 -1.81 -6.09
N TRP A 63 10.65 -1.93 -7.06
CA TRP A 63 10.31 -1.77 -8.48
C TRP A 63 9.46 -2.91 -9.03
N PHE A 64 9.67 -4.12 -8.54
CA PHE A 64 8.85 -5.26 -8.91
C PHE A 64 7.46 -5.14 -8.30
N ASP A 65 7.38 -4.76 -7.01
CA ASP A 65 6.12 -4.55 -6.31
C ASP A 65 5.27 -3.47 -6.99
N LEU A 66 5.88 -2.34 -7.38
CA LEU A 66 5.20 -1.28 -8.13
C LEU A 66 4.71 -1.76 -9.50
N GLY A 67 5.51 -2.54 -10.21
CA GLY A 67 5.12 -3.12 -11.50
C GLY A 67 3.95 -4.10 -11.35
N LEU A 68 3.96 -4.92 -10.31
CA LEU A 68 2.89 -5.87 -10.02
C LEU A 68 1.60 -5.16 -9.60
N GLN A 69 1.68 -4.14 -8.75
CA GLN A 69 0.54 -3.32 -8.39
C GLN A 69 -0.11 -2.71 -9.64
N ARG A 70 0.71 -2.14 -10.53
CA ARG A 70 0.21 -1.54 -11.77
C ARG A 70 -0.46 -2.55 -12.69
N LEU A 71 0.14 -3.74 -12.85
CA LEU A 71 -0.44 -4.83 -13.63
C LEU A 71 -1.80 -5.26 -13.07
N LEU A 72 -1.91 -5.44 -11.75
CA LEU A 72 -3.16 -5.83 -11.09
C LEU A 72 -4.24 -4.75 -11.28
N SER A 73 -3.89 -3.46 -11.19
CA SER A 73 -4.81 -2.36 -11.49
C SER A 73 -5.31 -2.41 -12.94
N GLU A 74 -4.43 -2.69 -13.91
CA GLU A 74 -4.79 -2.81 -15.33
C GLU A 74 -5.71 -4.01 -15.61
N LEU A 75 -5.59 -5.07 -14.82
CA LEU A 75 -6.50 -6.22 -14.84
C LEU A 75 -7.82 -5.97 -14.08
N SER A 76 -8.05 -4.77 -13.56
CA SER A 76 -9.22 -4.42 -12.74
C SER A 76 -9.36 -5.32 -11.51
N PHE A 77 -8.25 -5.72 -10.91
CA PHE A 77 -8.25 -6.49 -9.66
C PHE A 77 -8.69 -5.58 -8.51
N PRO A 78 -9.82 -5.84 -7.83
CA PRO A 78 -10.47 -4.88 -6.94
C PRO A 78 -9.82 -4.79 -5.55
N TYR A 79 -8.85 -5.65 -5.24
CA TYR A 79 -8.22 -5.72 -3.91
C TYR A 79 -6.77 -5.22 -3.89
N VAL A 80 -6.30 -4.59 -4.97
CA VAL A 80 -4.97 -3.95 -5.00
C VAL A 80 -5.10 -2.50 -4.55
N CYS A 81 -4.12 -2.02 -3.79
CA CYS A 81 -3.99 -0.59 -3.53
C CYS A 81 -3.39 0.08 -4.77
N ASP A 82 -4.19 0.88 -5.47
CA ASP A 82 -3.78 1.49 -6.74
C ASP A 82 -2.60 2.45 -6.60
N VAL A 83 -1.75 2.48 -7.63
CA VAL A 83 -0.70 3.48 -7.79
C VAL A 83 -1.28 4.68 -8.54
N LEU A 84 -1.57 5.76 -7.81
CA LEU A 84 -2.02 7.03 -8.37
C LEU A 84 -0.89 7.76 -9.11
N GLY A 85 0.36 7.52 -8.71
CA GLY A 85 1.52 8.05 -9.40
C GLY A 85 2.83 7.81 -8.67
N VAL A 86 3.92 7.87 -9.43
CA VAL A 86 5.29 7.80 -8.91
C VAL A 86 5.99 9.12 -9.23
N PHE A 87 6.52 9.77 -8.19
CA PHE A 87 7.19 11.06 -8.29
C PHE A 87 8.59 10.96 -7.70
N ARG A 88 9.50 11.81 -8.18
CA ARG A 88 10.88 11.84 -7.71
C ARG A 88 11.37 13.27 -7.63
N ASP A 89 11.98 13.63 -6.50
CA ASP A 89 12.77 14.85 -6.34
C ASP A 89 14.26 14.48 -6.24
N SER A 90 15.12 15.45 -5.87
CA SER A 90 16.57 15.24 -5.77
C SER A 90 16.98 14.25 -4.66
N GLN A 91 16.13 13.99 -3.68
CA GLN A 91 16.43 13.22 -2.47
C GLN A 91 15.62 11.93 -2.37
N CYS A 92 14.37 11.91 -2.83
CA CYS A 92 13.40 10.86 -2.55
C CYS A 92 12.50 10.53 -3.75
N THR A 93 12.03 9.29 -3.74
CA THR A 93 10.97 8.78 -4.60
C THR A 93 9.70 8.62 -3.76
N TYR A 94 8.57 9.02 -4.32
CA TYR A 94 7.26 9.06 -3.69
C TYR A 94 6.31 8.22 -4.53
N VAL A 95 5.70 7.22 -3.90
CA VAL A 95 4.63 6.42 -4.50
C VAL A 95 3.33 6.87 -3.86
N LEU A 96 2.39 7.36 -4.66
CA LEU A 96 1.08 7.80 -4.19
C LEU A 96 0.05 6.71 -4.41
N SER A 97 -0.81 6.51 -3.41
CA SER A 97 -1.95 5.60 -3.45
C SER A 97 -3.17 6.22 -2.77
N PRO A 98 -4.39 5.71 -3.00
CA PRO A 98 -5.54 6.09 -2.19
C PRO A 98 -5.25 5.90 -0.70
N LEU A 99 -5.81 6.77 0.14
CA LEU A 99 -5.68 6.65 1.58
C LEU A 99 -6.66 5.60 2.10
N ALA A 100 -6.13 4.52 2.70
CA ALA A 100 -6.92 3.57 3.48
C ALA A 100 -7.39 4.24 4.79
N THR A 101 -8.62 4.77 4.78
CA THR A 101 -9.15 5.62 5.86
C THR A 101 -9.35 4.88 7.17
N ARG A 102 -9.46 3.55 7.13
CA ARG A 102 -9.68 2.68 8.29
C ARG A 102 -8.40 1.99 8.76
N GLY A 103 -7.24 2.36 8.22
CA GLY A 103 -5.94 1.79 8.60
C GLY A 103 -5.72 0.38 8.06
N ASP A 104 -5.02 -0.46 8.83
CA ASP A 104 -4.75 -1.85 8.49
C ASP A 104 -5.56 -2.82 9.37
N LEU A 105 -5.66 -4.07 8.94
CA LEU A 105 -6.40 -5.11 9.64
C LEU A 105 -5.79 -5.45 11.01
N PHE A 106 -4.48 -5.21 11.20
CA PHE A 106 -3.84 -5.37 12.50
C PHE A 106 -4.40 -4.35 13.51
N SER A 107 -4.45 -3.09 13.13
CA SER A 107 -5.01 -2.00 13.93
C SER A 107 -6.49 -2.24 14.22
N TRP A 108 -7.27 -2.66 13.23
CA TRP A 108 -8.66 -3.10 13.44
C TRP A 108 -8.76 -4.22 14.49
N SER A 109 -7.87 -5.22 14.44
CA SER A 109 -7.92 -6.36 15.37
C SER A 109 -7.65 -5.99 16.83
N MET A 110 -6.93 -4.88 17.06
CA MET A 110 -6.65 -4.33 18.39
C MET A 110 -7.83 -3.56 18.96
N GLU A 111 -8.71 -3.03 18.11
CA GLU A 111 -9.88 -2.24 18.50
C GLU A 111 -11.19 -3.03 18.45
N ALA A 112 -11.19 -4.19 17.78
CA ALA A 112 -12.35 -5.05 17.60
C ALA A 112 -12.85 -5.65 18.93
N PRO A 113 -14.15 -6.02 19.03
CA PRO A 113 -14.73 -6.67 20.22
C PRO A 113 -13.93 -7.90 20.67
N GLU A 114 -14.07 -8.36 21.90
CA GLU A 114 -13.42 -9.61 22.34
C GLU A 114 -13.82 -10.81 21.45
N PRO A 115 -13.00 -11.87 21.37
CA PRO A 115 -13.33 -13.07 20.61
C PRO A 115 -14.74 -13.60 20.92
N GLY A 116 -15.57 -13.71 19.89
CA GLY A 116 -16.95 -14.14 20.00
C GLY A 116 -17.79 -13.77 18.76
N PRO A 117 -19.09 -14.05 18.79
CA PRO A 117 -19.97 -13.89 17.63
C PRO A 117 -20.01 -12.46 17.05
N GLU A 118 -19.84 -11.44 17.89
CA GLU A 118 -19.82 -10.03 17.46
C GLU A 118 -18.59 -9.72 16.61
N ARG A 119 -17.38 -10.06 17.09
CA ARG A 119 -16.14 -9.94 16.32
C ARG A 119 -16.20 -10.78 15.04
N GLU A 120 -16.74 -12.00 15.10
CA GLU A 120 -16.88 -12.86 13.93
C GLU A 120 -17.78 -12.25 12.86
N ALA A 121 -18.89 -11.62 13.27
CA ALA A 121 -19.80 -10.94 12.35
C ALA A 121 -19.14 -9.77 11.62
N GLU A 122 -18.30 -8.98 12.31
CA GLU A 122 -17.52 -7.90 11.69
C GLU A 122 -16.38 -8.42 10.82
N PHE A 123 -15.70 -9.49 11.23
CA PHE A 123 -14.53 -10.01 10.52
C PHE A 123 -14.90 -10.81 9.26
N PHE A 124 -16.03 -11.53 9.29
CA PHE A 124 -16.45 -12.41 8.21
C PHE A 124 -16.43 -11.77 6.80
N PRO A 125 -16.99 -10.55 6.58
CA PRO A 125 -16.89 -9.89 5.27
C PRO A 125 -15.45 -9.60 4.85
N LEU A 126 -14.57 -9.20 5.78
CA LEU A 126 -13.15 -8.95 5.50
C LEU A 126 -12.42 -10.24 5.12
N ALA A 127 -12.64 -11.31 5.89
CA ALA A 127 -12.08 -12.64 5.60
C ALA A 127 -12.49 -13.14 4.22
N ARG A 128 -13.77 -12.94 3.84
CA ARG A 128 -14.26 -13.29 2.50
C ARG A 128 -13.54 -12.52 1.40
N GLN A 129 -13.34 -11.21 1.58
CA GLN A 129 -12.60 -10.39 0.60
C GLN A 129 -11.14 -10.85 0.47
N VAL A 130 -10.45 -11.12 1.59
CA VAL A 130 -9.07 -11.64 1.58
C VAL A 130 -8.99 -12.99 0.86
N CYS A 131 -9.90 -13.92 1.16
CA CYS A 131 -9.94 -15.22 0.47
C CYS A 131 -10.18 -15.07 -1.04
N HIS A 132 -11.09 -14.18 -1.44
CA HIS A 132 -11.37 -13.94 -2.86
C HIS A 132 -10.17 -13.30 -3.57
N ALA A 133 -9.52 -12.32 -2.94
CA ALA A 133 -8.30 -11.69 -3.43
C ALA A 133 -7.19 -12.74 -3.67
N MET A 134 -6.97 -13.63 -2.70
CA MET A 134 -5.96 -14.68 -2.80
C MET A 134 -6.30 -15.73 -3.87
N SER A 135 -7.57 -16.12 -4.00
CA SER A 135 -8.02 -17.03 -5.06
C SER A 135 -7.67 -16.47 -6.45
N TRP A 136 -8.01 -15.22 -6.70
CA TRP A 136 -7.78 -14.59 -7.99
C TRP A 136 -6.28 -14.36 -8.26
N LEU A 137 -5.48 -13.95 -7.25
CA LEU A 137 -4.02 -13.91 -7.41
C LEU A 137 -3.45 -15.28 -7.81
N HIS A 138 -3.92 -16.36 -7.18
CA HIS A 138 -3.46 -17.71 -7.50
C HIS A 138 -3.90 -18.16 -8.90
N GLU A 139 -5.08 -17.76 -9.38
CA GLU A 139 -5.52 -17.99 -10.76
C GLU A 139 -4.61 -17.30 -11.79
N LEU A 140 -4.05 -16.15 -11.45
CA LEU A 140 -3.04 -15.45 -12.25
C LEU A 140 -1.63 -16.03 -12.10
N GLY A 141 -1.45 -17.09 -11.29
CA GLY A 141 -0.14 -17.68 -11.00
C GLY A 141 0.73 -16.82 -10.07
N ILE A 142 0.13 -15.88 -9.34
CA ILE A 142 0.82 -14.95 -8.44
C ILE A 142 0.62 -15.40 -6.99
N ALA A 143 1.70 -15.57 -6.25
CA ALA A 143 1.65 -15.74 -4.81
C ALA A 143 1.98 -14.41 -4.11
N HIS A 144 1.17 -13.98 -3.14
CA HIS A 144 1.44 -12.74 -2.39
C HIS A 144 2.74 -12.82 -1.57
N ARG A 145 3.04 -13.99 -0.95
CA ARG A 145 4.26 -14.30 -0.19
C ARG A 145 4.53 -13.50 1.10
N ASP A 146 3.70 -12.52 1.41
CA ASP A 146 3.81 -11.68 2.61
C ASP A 146 2.42 -11.30 3.13
N LEU A 147 1.48 -12.24 3.10
CA LEU A 147 0.13 -12.00 3.60
C LEU A 147 0.18 -11.91 5.13
N SER A 148 -0.02 -10.71 5.66
CA SER A 148 -0.10 -10.41 7.09
C SER A 148 -1.22 -9.40 7.34
N LEU A 149 -1.59 -9.19 8.61
CA LEU A 149 -2.66 -8.26 8.98
C LEU A 149 -2.30 -6.80 8.64
N GLU A 150 -1.02 -6.46 8.69
CA GLU A 150 -0.48 -5.14 8.35
C GLU A 150 -0.53 -4.85 6.85
N ASN A 151 -0.55 -5.89 6.01
CA ASN A 151 -0.61 -5.78 4.55
C ASN A 151 -2.05 -5.81 4.00
N VAL A 152 -3.06 -5.91 4.87
CA VAL A 152 -4.47 -5.77 4.50
C VAL A 152 -4.95 -4.39 4.92
N LEU A 153 -5.07 -3.49 3.94
CA LEU A 153 -5.53 -2.12 4.15
C LEU A 153 -7.05 -2.03 4.06
N LEU A 154 -7.64 -1.25 4.96
CA LEU A 154 -9.07 -1.09 5.10
C LEU A 154 -9.50 0.32 4.66
N THR A 155 -10.54 0.38 3.84
CA THR A 155 -11.23 1.62 3.45
C THR A 155 -12.71 1.47 3.70
N GLU A 156 -13.43 2.59 3.76
CA GLU A 156 -14.88 2.55 3.61
C GLU A 156 -15.20 2.01 2.20
N GLY A 157 -16.15 1.07 2.09
CA GLY A 157 -16.66 0.66 0.80
C GLY A 157 -17.40 1.82 0.11
N GLU A 158 -17.56 1.74 -1.22
CA GLU A 158 -18.35 2.72 -1.98
C GLU A 158 -19.81 2.83 -1.49
N ASP A 159 -20.27 1.85 -0.70
CA ASP A 159 -21.60 1.80 -0.06
C ASP A 159 -21.57 2.09 1.46
N GLY A 160 -20.44 2.50 2.03
CA GLY A 160 -20.30 2.75 3.48
C GLY A 160 -20.32 1.49 4.36
N VAL A 161 -20.00 0.33 3.78
CA VAL A 161 -19.82 -0.97 4.47
C VAL A 161 -18.41 -1.48 4.24
#